data_AF-E6LNL0-F1
#
_entry.id   AF-E6LNL0-F1
#
_cell.length_a   1.000
_cell.length_b   1.000
_cell.length_c   1.000
_cell.angle_alpha   90.00
_cell.angle_beta   90.00
_cell.angle_gamma   90.00
#
_symmetry.space_group_name_H-M   'P 1'
#
loop_
_entity.id
_entity.type
_entity.pdbx_description
1 polymer ?
#
loop_
_entity_poly.entity_id
_entity_poly.type
_entity_poly.pdbx_seq_one_letter_code
_entity_poly.pdbx_strand_id
1 'polypeptide(L)' 'MHVLFLELGVGANTPIIIKYPFWQMTYDNENSIYACLNLKEAFCPENINDRSICIDGDIGEVLKELK' A
#
# COMPACT_ATOMS: atom_id res chain seq x y z
N MET A 1 8.70 11.00 -12.13
CA MET A 1 8.88 9.53 -12.28
C MET A 1 7.66 8.86 -11.69
N HIS A 2 6.99 8.01 -12.46
CA HIS A 2 5.85 7.23 -11.95
C HIS A 2 6.37 6.02 -11.18
N VAL A 3 5.89 5.85 -9.94
CA VAL A 3 6.34 4.79 -9.03
C VAL A 3 5.11 4.18 -8.36
N LEU A 4 5.08 2.85 -8.28
CA LEU A 4 4.12 2.10 -7.48
C LEU A 4 4.81 1.60 -6.20
N PHE A 5 4.30 2.01 -5.05
CA PHE A 5 4.70 1.49 -3.75
C PHE A 5 3.75 0.34 -3.36
N LEU A 6 4.15 -0.89 -3.69
CA LEU A 6 3.36 -2.10 -3.43
C LEU A 6 3.72 -2.71 -2.07
N GLU A 7 2.81 -2.60 -1.11
CA GLU A 7 2.90 -3.19 0.23
C GLU A 7 2.08 -4.49 0.29
N LEU A 8 2.73 -5.62 0.61
CA LEU A 8 2.10 -6.94 0.70
C LEU A 8 2.24 -7.49 2.13
N GLY A 9 1.13 -7.62 2.86
CA GLY A 9 1.10 -8.29 4.17
C GLY A 9 1.87 -7.56 5.29
N VAL A 10 2.07 -6.24 5.19
CA VAL A 10 2.77 -5.46 6.21
C VAL A 10 1.78 -5.00 7.27
N GLY A 11 1.86 -5.61 8.45
CA GLY A 11 1.08 -5.21 9.63
C GLY A 11 1.75 -4.12 10.47
N ALA A 12 1.20 -3.89 11.67
CA ALA A 12 1.62 -2.81 12.58
C ALA A 12 2.72 -3.18 13.59
N ASN A 13 3.39 -4.33 13.46
CA ASN A 13 4.45 -4.74 14.39
C ASN A 13 5.69 -3.82 14.32
N THR A 14 6.14 -3.52 13.09
CA THR A 14 7.30 -2.65 12.82
C THR A 14 7.02 -1.75 11.62
N PRO A 15 6.03 -0.85 11.71
CA PRO A 15 5.52 -0.09 10.57
C PRO A 15 6.54 0.91 10.00
N ILE A 16 7.56 1.27 10.78
CA ILE A 16 8.62 2.20 10.39
C ILE A 16 9.56 1.66 9.29
N ILE A 17 9.54 0.35 8.99
CA ILE A 17 10.43 -0.25 7.99
C ILE A 17 9.86 -0.12 6.57
N ILE A 18 8.55 -0.30 6.39
CA ILE A 18 7.88 -0.29 5.07
C ILE A 18 6.68 0.65 5.05
N LYS A 19 5.69 0.42 5.92
CA LYS A 19 4.38 1.11 5.86
C LYS A 19 4.52 2.64 5.93
N TYR A 20 5.18 3.16 6.96
CA TYR A 20 5.35 4.62 7.11
C TYR A 20 6.27 5.23 6.05
N PRO A 21 7.43 4.63 5.70
CA PRO A 21 8.22 5.10 4.58
C PRO A 21 7.44 5.16 3.27
N PHE A 22 6.66 4.12 2.93
CA PHE A 22 5.87 4.11 1.70
C PHE A 22 4.82 5.22 1.71
N TRP A 23 4.11 5.43 2.83
CA TRP A 23 3.18 6.55 2.94
C TRP A 23 3.86 7.91 2.75
N GLN A 24 5.02 8.12 3.38
CA GLN A 24 5.77 9.37 3.23
C GLN A 24 6.24 9.57 1.79
N MET A 25 6.78 8.52 1.16
CA MET A 25 7.24 8.58 -0.23
C MET A 25 6.09 8.81 -1.20
N THR A 26 4.90 8.26 -0.92
CA THR A 26 3.69 8.55 -1.71
C THR A 26 3.24 9.99 -1.53
N TYR A 27 3.26 10.49 -0.29
CA TYR A 27 2.96 11.88 0.00
C TYR A 27 3.91 12.83 -0.76
N ASP A 28 5.22 12.59 -0.70
CA ASP A 28 6.26 13.45 -1.28
C ASP A 28 6.29 13.41 -2.82
N ASN A 29 5.97 12.28 -3.44
CA ASN A 29 5.92 12.14 -4.90
C ASN A 29 4.47 12.09 -5.40
N GLU A 30 3.93 13.23 -5.82
CA GLU A 30 2.57 13.37 -6.36
C GLU A 30 2.26 12.45 -7.56
N ASN A 31 3.29 12.00 -8.29
CA ASN A 31 3.14 11.09 -9.44
C ASN A 31 3.17 9.60 -9.07
N SER A 32 3.23 9.28 -7.77
CA SER A 32 3.25 7.89 -7.27
C SER A 32 1.89 7.42 -6.78
N ILE A 33 1.73 6.10 -6.79
CA ILE A 33 0.57 5.37 -6.26
C ILE A 33 1.05 4.47 -5.12
N TYR A 34 0.28 4.41 -4.04
CA TYR A 34 0.43 3.41 -2.98
C TYR A 34 -0.58 2.29 -3.22
N ALA A 35 -0.16 1.04 -3.09
CA ALA A 35 -1.08 -0.10 -3.09
C ALA A 35 -0.77 -0.99 -1.89
N CYS A 36 -1.74 -1.22 -1.00
CA CYS A 36 -1.61 -2.18 0.09
C CYS A 36 -2.57 -3.35 -0.11
N LEU A 37 -2.03 -4.56 0.01
CA LEU A 37 -2.79 -5.80 0.02
C LEU A 37 -2.48 -6.53 1.33
N ASN A 38 -3.48 -6.61 2.20
CA ASN A 38 -3.34 -7.26 3.50
C ASN A 38 -4.70 -7.76 4.00
N LEU A 39 -4.72 -8.87 4.73
CA LEU A 39 -5.93 -9.40 5.34
C LEU A 39 -6.29 -8.54 6.56
N LYS A 40 -7.47 -7.92 6.55
CA LYS A 40 -8.06 -7.11 7.64
C LYS A 40 -7.34 -5.82 8.00
N GLU A 41 -6.15 -5.56 7.43
CA GLU A 41 -5.32 -4.38 7.73
C GLU A 41 -4.98 -3.57 6.46
N ALA A 42 -5.92 -3.51 5.51
CA ALA A 42 -5.76 -2.74 4.28
C ALA A 42 -6.28 -1.31 4.44
N PHE A 43 -5.39 -0.38 4.79
CA PHE A 43 -5.73 1.04 4.96
C PHE A 43 -4.55 1.97 4.63
N CYS A 44 -4.88 3.22 4.37
CA CYS A 44 -3.94 4.31 4.16
C CYS A 44 -4.37 5.58 4.92
N PRO A 45 -3.46 6.55 5.13
CA PRO A 45 -3.80 7.87 5.66
C PRO A 45 -4.63 8.71 4.69
N GLU A 46 -5.49 9.59 5.23
CA GLU A 46 -6.43 10.43 4.47
C GLU A 46 -5.74 11.29 3.40
N ASN A 47 -4.56 11.83 3.70
CA ASN A 47 -3.81 12.73 2.81
C ASN A 47 -3.25 12.06 1.54
N ILE A 48 -3.23 10.73 1.46
CA ILE A 48 -2.80 9.97 0.27
C ILE A 48 -3.91 9.08 -0.27
N ASN A 49 -5.13 9.18 0.26
CA ASN A 49 -6.26 8.30 -0.07
C ASN A 49 -6.59 8.31 -1.58
N ASP A 50 -6.57 9.49 -2.20
CA ASP A 50 -6.84 9.65 -3.64
C ASP A 50 -5.81 8.95 -4.55
N ARG A 51 -4.66 8.57 -4.00
CA ARG A 51 -3.55 7.90 -4.70
C ARG A 51 -3.22 6.55 -4.07
N SER A 52 -4.17 5.97 -3.36
CA SER A 52 -4.02 4.71 -2.64
C SER A 52 -5.02 3.65 -3.11
N ILE A 53 -4.54 2.43 -3.26
CA ILE A 53 -5.34 1.25 -3.57
C ILE A 53 -5.22 0.30 -2.36
N CYS A 54 -6.28 0.20 -1.56
CA CYS A 54 -6.31 -0.68 -0.39
C CYS A 54 -7.17 -1.91 -0.69
N ILE A 55 -6.55 -3.09 -0.71
CA ILE A 55 -7.20 -4.37 -1.00
C ILE A 55 -7.18 -5.22 0.27
N ASP A 56 -8.36 -5.45 0.85
CA ASP A 56 -8.54 -6.41 1.93
C ASP A 56 -8.76 -7.80 1.32
N GLY A 57 -7.77 -8.68 1.42
CA GLY A 57 -7.84 -10.00 0.82
C GLY A 57 -6.60 -10.86 1.05
N ASP A 58 -6.76 -12.14 0.78
CA ASP A 58 -5.63 -13.09 0.76
C ASP A 58 -4.69 -12.72 -0.39
N ILE A 59 -3.41 -12.60 -0.08
CA ILE A 59 -2.40 -12.19 -1.07
C ILE A 59 -2.34 -13.19 -2.23
N GLY A 60 -2.37 -14.48 -1.93
CA GLY A 60 -2.26 -15.53 -2.93
C GLY A 60 -3.45 -15.54 -3.88
N GLU A 61 -4.67 -15.38 -3.36
CA GLU A 61 -5.88 -15.32 -4.19
C GLU A 61 -5.92 -14.06 -5.06
N VAL A 62 -5.66 -12.88 -4.49
CA VAL A 62 -5.67 -11.63 -5.24
C VAL A 62 -4.61 -11.64 -6.35
N LEU A 63 -3.40 -12.13 -6.07
CA LEU A 63 -2.35 -12.20 -7.09
C LEU A 63 -2.68 -13.17 -8.24
N LYS A 64 -3.51 -14.20 -8.02
CA LYS A 64 -3.98 -15.09 -9.11
C LYS A 64 -4.96 -14.39 -10.06
N GLU A 65 -5.68 -13.38 -9.58
CA GLU A 65 -6.61 -12.60 -10.41
C GLU A 65 -5.87 -11.60 -11.32
N LEU A 66 -4.64 -11.23 -10.96
CA LEU A 66 -3.75 -10.40 -11.77
C LEU A 66 -3.15 -11.25 -12.90
N LYS A 67 -3.54 -10.96 -14.14
CA LYS A 67 -3.01 -11.61 -15.36
C LYS A 67 -1.90 -10.79 -16.01
#